data_AF-Q6WU70-F1
#
_entry.id   AF-Q6WU70-F1
#
_cell.length_a   1.000
_cell.length_b   1.000
_cell.length_c   1.000
_cell.angle_alpha   90.00
_cell.angle_beta   90.00
_cell.angle_gamma   90.00
#
_symmetry.space_group_name_H-M   'P 1'
#
loop_
_entity.id
_entity.type
_entity.pdbx_description
1 polymer ?
#
loop_
_entity_poly.entity_id
_entity_poly.type
_entity_poly.pdbx_seq_one_letter_code
_entity_poly.pdbx_strand_id
1 'polypeptide(L)'
;MSSIKAACKPYLVIGSLIFGMLFGAGNLIFPVHLGQLAGNQWIAATGGFLLSGVLLPLFALLAISITHANGLYELALPNGKRFALIFLVLVQIIIGPLCATPRTATVPYTIGVAPYLSKGMQGWGLLAYTGAFFLIVYFFATREGKITEIIGKVLNPIFLIMLFLVFFSPLFIQWEVQLLPNQLQNML
;
A
#
# COMPACT_ATOMS: atom_id res chain seq x y z
N MET A 1 -14.15 29.31 20.72
CA MET A 1 -13.08 28.83 19.80
C MET A 1 -12.25 27.64 20.32
N SER A 2 -12.42 27.16 21.56
CA SER A 2 -11.70 25.96 22.07
C SER A 2 -12.31 24.62 21.64
N SER A 3 -13.62 24.56 21.39
CA SER A 3 -14.33 23.32 21.03
C SER A 3 -13.98 22.78 19.64
N ILE A 4 -13.76 23.67 18.65
CA ILE A 4 -13.42 23.25 17.27
C ILE A 4 -12.01 22.62 17.19
N LYS A 5 -11.02 23.14 17.92
CA LYS A 5 -9.68 22.55 17.99
C LYS A 5 -9.67 21.17 18.67
N ALA A 6 -10.55 20.96 19.66
CA ALA A 6 -10.69 19.68 20.35
C ALA A 6 -11.34 18.60 19.45
N ALA A 7 -12.25 18.99 18.55
CA ALA A 7 -12.88 18.10 17.57
C ALA A 7 -11.96 17.81 16.37
N CYS A 8 -11.17 18.77 15.87
CA CYS A 8 -10.28 18.54 14.72
C CYS A 8 -9.17 17.51 15.00
N LYS A 9 -8.66 17.43 16.24
CA LYS A 9 -7.57 16.52 16.61
C LYS A 9 -7.94 15.03 16.43
N PRO A 10 -9.09 14.52 16.93
CA PRO A 10 -9.49 13.14 16.69
C PRO A 10 -9.79 12.85 15.22
N TYR A 11 -10.42 13.77 14.48
CA TYR A 11 -10.68 13.55 13.04
C TYR A 11 -9.40 13.51 12.21
N LEU A 12 -8.39 14.33 12.53
CA LEU A 12 -7.09 14.27 11.88
C LEU A 12 -6.35 12.97 12.19
N VAL A 13 -6.45 12.45 13.42
CA VAL A 13 -5.86 11.16 13.79
C VAL A 13 -6.56 10.00 13.05
N ILE A 14 -7.89 10.00 13.02
CA ILE A 14 -8.69 8.99 12.30
C ILE A 14 -8.42 9.07 10.79
N GLY A 15 -8.41 10.27 10.22
CA GLY A 15 -8.10 10.50 8.81
C GLY A 15 -6.68 10.05 8.46
N SER A 16 -5.69 10.35 9.31
CA SER A 16 -4.31 9.87 9.15
C SER A 16 -4.20 8.35 9.28
N LEU A 17 -5.01 7.72 10.13
CA LEU A 17 -5.07 6.26 10.26
C LEU A 17 -5.65 5.61 9.02
N ILE A 18 -6.81 6.09 8.56
CA ILE A 18 -7.46 5.61 7.34
C ILE A 18 -6.54 5.82 6.13
N PHE A 19 -5.91 6.99 6.03
CA PHE A 19 -4.91 7.27 5.00
C PHE A 19 -3.74 6.27 5.11
N GLY A 20 -3.12 6.10 6.28
CA GLY A 20 -2.01 5.17 6.44
C GLY A 20 -2.38 3.70 6.13
N MET A 21 -3.61 3.29 6.43
CA MET A 21 -4.10 1.94 6.12
C MET A 21 -4.42 1.75 4.64
N LEU A 22 -4.99 2.76 3.96
CA LEU A 22 -5.38 2.68 2.54
C LEU A 22 -4.25 3.05 1.58
N PHE A 23 -3.30 3.90 1.99
CA PHE A 23 -2.20 4.39 1.16
C PHE A 23 -0.97 3.45 1.15
N GLY A 24 -1.03 2.30 1.83
CA GLY A 24 0.10 1.39 2.05
C GLY A 24 0.91 1.03 0.79
N ALA A 25 2.08 0.38 0.99
CA ALA A 25 3.13 0.19 -0.02
C ALA A 25 2.67 -0.24 -1.44
N GLY A 26 1.60 -1.04 -1.55
CA GLY A 26 1.02 -1.41 -2.85
C GLY A 26 0.51 -0.20 -3.64
N ASN A 27 -0.18 0.74 -2.99
CA ASN A 27 -0.71 1.94 -3.64
C ASN A 27 0.36 2.99 -3.96
N LEU A 28 1.62 2.75 -3.58
CA LEU A 28 2.76 3.58 -3.97
C LEU A 28 3.57 2.92 -5.10
N ILE A 29 3.84 1.62 -4.98
CA ILE A 29 4.63 0.87 -5.96
C ILE A 29 3.84 0.64 -7.26
N PHE A 30 2.55 0.25 -7.16
CA PHE A 30 1.76 -0.10 -8.35
C PHE A 30 1.50 1.08 -9.28
N PRO A 31 1.15 2.30 -8.82
CA PRO A 31 0.91 3.41 -9.73
C PRO A 31 2.16 3.86 -10.47
N VAL A 32 3.31 3.85 -9.82
CA VAL A 32 4.59 4.18 -10.47
C VAL A 32 4.88 3.15 -11.55
N HIS A 33 4.76 1.86 -11.22
CA HIS A 33 5.00 0.78 -12.18
C HIS A 33 3.98 0.77 -13.32
N LEU A 34 2.69 0.94 -13.02
CA LEU A 34 1.62 1.03 -14.02
C LEU A 34 1.77 2.27 -14.90
N GLY A 35 2.19 3.40 -14.35
CA GLY A 35 2.50 4.61 -15.11
C GLY A 35 3.64 4.39 -16.11
N GLN A 36 4.70 3.71 -15.68
CA GLN A 36 5.81 3.30 -16.56
C GLN A 36 5.32 2.37 -17.69
N LEU A 37 4.47 1.40 -17.38
CA LEU A 37 3.90 0.48 -18.38
C LEU A 37 2.90 1.17 -19.33
N ALA A 38 2.15 2.17 -18.84
CA ALA A 38 1.15 2.88 -19.62
C ALA A 38 1.74 3.88 -20.63
N GLY A 39 2.98 4.34 -20.40
CA GLY A 39 3.65 5.32 -21.26
C GLY A 39 2.77 6.55 -21.50
N ASN A 40 2.46 6.83 -22.76
CA ASN A 40 1.64 7.98 -23.16
C ASN A 40 0.17 7.90 -22.72
N GLN A 41 -0.33 6.70 -22.36
CA GLN A 41 -1.73 6.48 -21.94
C GLN A 41 -1.90 6.53 -20.41
N TRP A 42 -1.03 7.26 -19.71
CA TRP A 42 -1.03 7.35 -18.25
C TRP A 42 -2.35 7.88 -17.65
N ILE A 43 -3.09 8.73 -18.36
CA ILE A 43 -4.39 9.27 -17.89
C ILE A 43 -5.41 8.13 -17.76
N ALA A 44 -5.51 7.28 -18.77
CA ALA A 44 -6.42 6.13 -18.76
C ALA A 44 -6.02 5.12 -17.68
N ALA A 45 -4.72 4.84 -17.52
CA ALA A 45 -4.20 3.97 -16.47
C ALA A 45 -4.48 4.54 -15.07
N THR A 46 -4.33 5.85 -14.89
CA THR A 46 -4.64 6.55 -13.64
C THR A 46 -6.13 6.49 -13.32
N GLY A 47 -7.00 6.72 -14.32
CA GLY A 47 -8.44 6.59 -14.17
C GLY A 47 -8.84 5.17 -13.73
N GLY A 48 -8.32 4.13 -14.40
CA GLY A 48 -8.56 2.74 -14.02
C GLY A 48 -8.05 2.39 -12.61
N PHE A 49 -6.86 2.89 -12.25
CA PHE A 49 -6.30 2.71 -10.92
C PHE A 49 -7.13 3.41 -9.83
N LEU A 50 -7.58 4.65 -10.06
CA LEU A 50 -8.42 5.38 -9.09
C LEU A 50 -9.77 4.68 -8.88
N LEU A 51 -10.41 4.24 -9.96
CA LEU A 51 -11.70 3.53 -9.88
C LEU A 51 -11.57 2.21 -9.11
N SER A 52 -10.53 1.42 -9.37
CA SER A 52 -10.38 0.08 -8.79
C SER A 52 -9.64 0.07 -7.45
N GLY A 53 -8.52 0.77 -7.33
CA GLY A 53 -7.61 0.74 -6.19
C GLY A 53 -7.97 1.73 -5.07
N VAL A 54 -8.75 2.77 -5.36
CA VAL A 54 -9.11 3.81 -4.39
C VAL A 54 -10.60 3.86 -4.11
N LEU A 55 -11.44 3.98 -5.14
CA LEU A 55 -12.88 4.15 -4.92
C LEU A 55 -13.55 2.90 -4.33
N LEU A 56 -13.24 1.69 -4.80
CA LEU A 56 -13.84 0.46 -4.26
C LEU A 56 -13.55 0.25 -2.76
N PRO A 57 -12.29 0.37 -2.27
CA PRO A 57 -12.03 0.34 -0.83
C PRO A 57 -12.75 1.44 -0.04
N LEU A 58 -12.84 2.65 -0.59
CA LEU A 58 -13.58 3.75 0.04
C LEU A 58 -15.09 3.46 0.12
N PHE A 59 -15.69 2.90 -0.94
CA PHE A 59 -17.09 2.49 -0.93
C PHE A 59 -17.34 1.37 0.08
N ALA A 60 -16.42 0.43 0.24
CA ALA A 60 -16.53 -0.61 1.27
C ALA A 60 -16.50 -0.01 2.68
N LEU A 61 -15.62 0.96 2.95
CA LEU A 61 -15.57 1.68 4.22
C LEU A 61 -16.86 2.48 4.48
N LEU A 62 -17.36 3.18 3.45
CA LEU A 62 -18.62 3.92 3.52
C LEU A 62 -19.80 2.98 3.80
N ALA A 63 -19.85 1.82 3.15
CA ALA A 63 -20.89 0.82 3.39
C ALA A 63 -20.91 0.37 4.84
N ILE A 64 -19.75 0.05 5.43
CA ILE A 64 -19.63 -0.32 6.86
C ILE A 64 -20.05 0.83 7.77
N SER A 65 -19.63 2.05 7.46
CA SER A 65 -19.97 3.26 8.22
C SER A 65 -21.48 3.54 8.24
N ILE A 66 -22.15 3.40 7.09
CA ILE A 66 -23.59 3.65 6.93
C ILE A 66 -24.42 2.53 7.57
N THR A 67 -23.99 1.27 7.46
CA THR A 67 -24.73 0.14 8.03
C THR A 67 -24.53 -0.03 9.54
N HIS A 68 -23.60 0.73 10.14
CA HIS A 68 -23.20 0.58 11.54
C HIS A 68 -22.81 -0.85 11.91
N ALA A 69 -22.33 -1.63 10.94
CA ALA A 69 -21.90 -3.00 11.16
C ALA A 69 -20.59 -3.02 11.96
N ASN A 70 -20.51 -3.87 12.99
CA ASN A 70 -19.29 -4.04 13.80
C ASN A 70 -18.21 -4.85 13.06
N GLY A 71 -18.50 -5.36 11.86
CA GLY A 71 -17.53 -6.06 11.04
C GLY A 71 -18.12 -6.69 9.78
N LEU A 72 -17.26 -7.40 9.05
CA LEU A 72 -17.60 -8.01 7.77
C LEU A 72 -18.72 -9.07 7.87
N TYR A 73 -18.78 -9.78 9.00
CA TYR A 73 -19.81 -10.77 9.26
C TYR A 73 -21.21 -10.14 9.35
N GLU A 74 -21.34 -9.07 10.14
CA GLU A 74 -22.60 -8.34 10.30
C GLU A 74 -23.02 -7.67 8.99
N LEU A 75 -22.06 -7.16 8.21
CA LEU A 75 -22.32 -6.61 6.89
C LEU A 75 -22.92 -7.65 5.92
N ALA A 76 -22.48 -8.90 6.02
CA ALA A 76 -22.95 -9.99 5.15
C ALA A 76 -24.17 -10.73 5.70
N LEU A 77 -24.53 -10.52 6.97
CA LEU A 77 -25.63 -11.20 7.67
C LEU A 77 -26.99 -11.07 6.98
N PRO A 78 -27.37 -9.93 6.35
CA PRO A 78 -28.63 -9.81 5.62
C PRO A 78 -28.81 -10.82 4.48
N ASN A 79 -27.70 -11.35 3.93
CA ASN A 79 -27.73 -12.38 2.89
C ASN A 79 -27.81 -13.82 3.45
N GLY A 80 -27.92 -13.96 4.78
CA GLY A 80 -28.06 -15.23 5.48
C GLY A 80 -26.78 -15.68 6.22
N LYS A 81 -26.96 -16.35 7.37
CA LYS A 81 -25.88 -16.74 8.28
C LYS A 81 -24.81 -17.63 7.62
N ARG A 82 -25.22 -18.55 6.75
CA ARG A 82 -24.29 -19.44 6.02
C ARG A 82 -23.43 -18.67 5.02
N PHE A 83 -24.05 -17.76 4.26
CA PHE A 83 -23.33 -16.90 3.33
C PHE A 83 -22.33 -16.00 4.06
N ALA A 84 -22.76 -15.34 5.15
CA ALA A 84 -21.90 -14.46 5.94
C ALA A 84 -20.66 -15.19 6.49
N LEU A 85 -20.82 -16.42 6.99
CA LEU A 85 -19.70 -17.22 7.49
C LEU A 85 -18.74 -17.63 6.37
N ILE A 86 -19.26 -18.15 5.25
CA ILE A 86 -18.42 -18.56 4.11
C ILE A 86 -17.67 -17.35 3.56
N PHE A 87 -18.35 -16.22 3.38
CA PHE A 87 -17.76 -14.98 2.90
C PHE A 87 -16.64 -14.47 3.82
N LEU A 88 -16.88 -14.46 5.14
CA LEU A 88 -15.86 -14.09 6.12
C LEU A 88 -14.63 -15.00 6.03
N VAL A 89 -14.83 -16.32 5.99
CA VAL A 89 -13.73 -17.30 5.91
C VAL A 89 -12.93 -17.12 4.62
N LEU A 90 -13.60 -16.98 3.48
CA LEU A 90 -12.94 -16.77 2.19
C LEU A 90 -12.11 -15.49 2.19
N VAL A 91 -12.66 -14.38 2.69
CA VAL A 91 -11.93 -13.11 2.77
C VAL A 91 -10.71 -13.23 3.68
N GLN A 92 -10.83 -13.89 4.84
CA GLN A 92 -9.70 -14.11 5.74
C GLN A 92 -8.61 -15.00 5.13
N ILE A 93 -8.99 -16.02 4.37
CA ILE A 93 -8.04 -16.89 3.65
C ILE A 93 -7.31 -16.11 2.53
N ILE A 94 -8.03 -15.26 1.80
CA ILE A 94 -7.45 -14.43 0.73
C ILE A 94 -6.47 -13.40 1.30
N ILE A 95 -6.85 -12.72 2.39
CA ILE A 95 -6.03 -11.70 3.04
C ILE A 95 -4.80 -12.35 3.70
N GLY A 96 -5.01 -13.41 4.49
CA GLY A 96 -3.94 -14.09 5.20
C GLY A 96 -3.06 -14.93 4.27
N PRO A 97 -3.28 -16.25 4.20
CA PRO A 97 -2.33 -17.17 3.58
C PRO A 97 -2.24 -17.11 2.05
N LEU A 98 -3.33 -16.83 1.32
CA LEU A 98 -3.35 -17.10 -0.12
C LEU A 98 -2.84 -15.97 -1.01
N CYS A 99 -3.15 -14.71 -0.69
CA CYS A 99 -2.94 -13.64 -1.66
C CYS A 99 -2.27 -12.40 -1.08
N ALA A 100 -2.90 -11.71 -0.14
CA ALA A 100 -2.41 -10.40 0.27
C ALA A 100 -1.07 -10.51 1.02
N THR A 101 -0.97 -11.39 2.02
CA THR A 101 0.26 -11.52 2.80
C THR A 101 1.46 -12.02 1.98
N PRO A 102 1.36 -13.10 1.17
CA PRO A 102 2.46 -13.50 0.29
C PRO A 102 2.89 -12.40 -0.67
N ARG A 103 1.94 -11.66 -1.27
CA ARG A 103 2.22 -10.55 -2.18
C ARG A 103 3.02 -9.44 -1.50
N THR A 104 2.74 -9.13 -0.23
CA THR A 104 3.49 -8.09 0.51
C THR A 104 4.95 -8.48 0.76
N ALA A 105 5.28 -9.77 0.80
CA ALA A 105 6.64 -10.25 0.96
C ALA A 105 7.37 -10.38 -0.39
N THR A 106 6.69 -10.83 -1.45
CA THR A 106 7.32 -11.09 -2.74
C THR A 106 7.61 -9.82 -3.55
N VAL A 107 6.74 -8.82 -3.50
CA VAL A 107 6.92 -7.54 -4.23
C VAL A 107 8.19 -6.78 -3.83
N PRO A 108 8.48 -6.54 -2.53
CA PRO A 108 9.72 -5.85 -2.16
C PRO A 108 10.97 -6.69 -2.47
N TYR A 109 10.86 -8.02 -2.47
CA TYR A 109 11.95 -8.88 -2.95
C TYR A 109 12.21 -8.69 -4.44
N THR A 110 11.18 -8.77 -5.29
CA THR A 110 11.35 -8.72 -6.75
C THR A 110 11.86 -7.37 -7.24
N ILE A 111 11.47 -6.28 -6.59
CA ILE A 111 11.86 -4.92 -6.98
C ILE A 111 13.14 -4.48 -6.28
N GLY A 112 13.35 -4.87 -5.01
CA GLY A 112 14.43 -4.35 -4.18
C GLY A 112 15.66 -5.25 -3.99
N VAL A 113 15.52 -6.57 -4.16
CA VAL A 113 16.62 -7.53 -3.87
C VAL A 113 16.97 -8.38 -5.09
N ALA A 114 15.97 -8.91 -5.79
CA ALA A 114 16.16 -9.79 -6.94
C ALA A 114 17.03 -9.20 -8.07
N PRO A 115 16.96 -7.88 -8.40
CA PRO A 115 17.80 -7.30 -9.45
C PRO A 115 19.30 -7.32 -9.14
N TYR A 116 19.67 -7.42 -7.86
CA TYR A 116 21.06 -7.45 -7.40
C TYR A 116 21.62 -8.88 -7.24
N LEU A 117 20.79 -9.91 -7.45
CA LEU A 117 21.17 -11.32 -7.34
C LEU A 117 21.30 -11.97 -8.72
N SER A 118 22.26 -12.90 -8.83
CA SER A 118 22.38 -13.74 -10.04
C SER A 118 21.15 -14.64 -10.21
N LYS A 119 20.73 -14.88 -11.47
CA LYS A 119 19.49 -15.64 -11.79
C LYS A 119 19.41 -17.01 -11.11
N GLY A 120 20.54 -17.70 -10.92
CA GLY A 120 20.59 -18.99 -10.23
C GLY A 120 20.36 -18.93 -8.71
N MET A 121 20.60 -17.78 -8.08
CA MET A 121 20.42 -17.61 -6.63
C MET A 121 19.05 -17.02 -6.26
N GLN A 122 18.26 -16.56 -7.23
CA GLN A 122 16.99 -15.88 -6.97
C GLN A 122 15.93 -16.76 -6.27
N GLY A 123 15.94 -18.08 -6.50
CA GLY A 123 15.03 -19.00 -5.79
C GLY A 123 15.36 -19.12 -4.31
N TRP A 124 16.63 -19.33 -3.99
CA TRP A 124 17.12 -19.40 -2.61
C TRP A 124 17.05 -18.05 -1.89
N GLY A 125 17.32 -16.96 -2.61
CA GLY A 125 17.16 -15.59 -2.11
C GLY A 125 15.73 -15.27 -1.73
N LEU A 126 14.74 -15.75 -2.51
CA LEU A 126 13.33 -15.56 -2.20
C LEU A 126 12.93 -16.28 -0.91
N LEU A 127 13.35 -17.53 -0.74
CA LEU A 127 13.08 -18.30 0.49
C LEU A 127 13.68 -17.64 1.73
N ALA A 128 14.95 -17.21 1.65
CA ALA A 128 15.62 -16.53 2.76
C ALA A 128 14.94 -15.18 3.10
N TYR A 129 14.62 -14.38 2.07
CA TYR A 129 13.98 -13.09 2.25
C TYR A 129 12.59 -13.22 2.86
N THR A 130 11.75 -14.10 2.30
CA THR A 130 10.38 -14.31 2.80
C THR A 130 10.39 -14.88 4.22
N GLY A 131 11.27 -15.83 4.53
CA GLY A 131 11.44 -16.35 5.89
C GLY A 131 11.81 -15.24 6.89
N ALA A 132 12.79 -14.40 6.55
CA ALA A 132 13.17 -13.26 7.38
C ALA A 132 12.03 -12.23 7.53
N PHE A 133 11.34 -11.91 6.43
CA PHE A 133 10.21 -10.99 6.41
C PHE A 133 9.10 -11.46 7.35
N PHE A 134 8.68 -12.72 7.24
CA PHE A 134 7.62 -13.27 8.08
C PHE A 134 8.02 -13.39 9.55
N LEU A 135 9.28 -13.68 9.86
CA LEU A 135 9.78 -13.67 11.25
C LEU A 135 9.70 -12.27 11.87
N ILE A 136 10.12 -11.24 11.13
CA ILE A 136 10.05 -9.85 11.57
C ILE A 136 8.58 -9.44 11.77
N VAL A 137 7.72 -9.73 10.79
CA VAL A 137 6.28 -9.45 10.87
C VAL A 137 5.65 -10.14 12.07
N TYR A 138 5.97 -11.42 12.31
CA TYR A 138 5.49 -12.17 13.47
C TYR A 138 5.93 -11.52 14.79
N PHE A 139 7.19 -11.10 14.91
CA PHE A 139 7.68 -10.40 16.10
C PHE A 139 6.92 -9.10 16.37
N PHE A 140 6.61 -8.32 15.33
CA PHE A 140 5.80 -7.10 15.49
C PHE A 140 4.32 -7.39 15.76
N ALA A 141 3.75 -8.43 15.16
CA ALA A 141 2.35 -8.82 15.33
C ALA A 141 2.02 -9.21 16.78
N THR A 142 2.96 -9.82 17.50
CA THR A 142 2.78 -10.17 18.92
C THR A 142 2.73 -8.96 19.87
N ARG A 143 2.97 -7.73 19.38
CA ARG A 143 2.92 -6.47 20.15
C ARG A 143 1.71 -5.60 19.78
N GLU A 144 0.51 -6.16 19.92
CA GLU A 144 -0.78 -5.63 19.44
C GLU A 144 -1.06 -4.16 19.80
N GLY A 145 -0.75 -3.72 21.02
CA GLY A 145 -1.15 -2.40 21.52
C GLY A 145 -0.48 -1.20 20.85
N LYS A 146 0.60 -1.39 20.07
CA LYS A 146 1.35 -0.27 19.45
C LYS A 146 1.13 -0.13 17.95
N ILE A 147 0.44 -1.06 17.29
CA ILE A 147 0.36 -1.10 15.82
C ILE A 147 -0.36 0.14 15.27
N THR A 148 -1.52 0.51 15.82
CA THR A 148 -2.29 1.68 15.41
C THR A 148 -1.51 2.98 15.60
N GLU A 149 -0.74 3.10 16.70
CA GLU A 149 0.11 4.25 16.96
C GLU A 149 1.31 4.29 16.00
N ILE A 150 1.93 3.15 15.73
CA ILE A 150 3.06 3.02 14.79
C ILE A 150 2.63 3.41 13.37
N ILE A 151 1.47 2.94 12.90
CA ILE A 151 0.96 3.25 11.55
C ILE A 151 0.79 4.75 11.39
N GLY A 152 0.05 5.40 12.30
CA GLY A 152 -0.27 6.82 12.18
C GLY A 152 0.93 7.75 12.41
N LYS A 153 1.82 7.42 13.36
CA LYS A 153 2.88 8.32 13.83
C LYS A 153 4.23 8.10 13.17
N VAL A 154 4.52 6.88 12.70
CA VAL A 154 5.83 6.51 12.17
C VAL A 154 5.73 6.14 10.70
N LEU A 155 4.80 5.24 10.36
CA LEU A 155 4.73 4.70 9.01
C LEU A 155 4.23 5.74 8.00
N ASN A 156 3.19 6.50 8.37
CA ASN A 156 2.64 7.56 7.53
C ASN A 156 3.67 8.66 7.15
N PRO A 157 4.42 9.27 8.09
CA PRO A 157 5.43 10.27 7.73
C PRO A 157 6.57 9.69 6.91
N ILE A 158 7.01 8.46 7.18
CA ILE A 158 8.02 7.78 6.34
C ILE A 158 7.50 7.63 4.90
N PHE A 159 6.26 7.20 4.73
CA PHE A 159 5.64 7.09 3.41
C PHE A 159 5.53 8.42 2.69
N LEU A 160 5.14 9.50 3.38
CA LEU A 160 5.05 10.83 2.80
C LEU A 160 6.43 11.36 2.38
N ILE A 161 7.48 11.12 3.17
CA ILE A 161 8.85 11.48 2.82
C ILE A 161 9.31 10.68 1.60
N MET A 162 9.08 9.37 1.57
CA MET A 162 9.41 8.54 0.40
C MET A 162 8.67 9.01 -0.85
N LEU A 163 7.37 9.32 -0.72
CA LEU A 163 6.56 9.84 -1.81
C LEU A 163 7.13 11.15 -2.34
N PHE A 164 7.52 12.07 -1.44
CA PHE A 164 8.19 13.32 -1.80
C PHE A 164 9.48 13.03 -2.58
N LEU A 165 10.34 12.12 -2.10
CA LEU A 165 11.57 11.77 -2.81
C LEU A 165 11.31 11.21 -4.22
N VAL A 166 10.29 10.36 -4.38
CA VAL A 166 9.93 9.77 -5.68
C VAL A 166 9.39 10.81 -6.67
N PHE A 167 8.65 11.82 -6.21
CA PHE A 167 8.15 12.88 -7.07
C PHE A 167 9.21 13.91 -7.45
N PHE A 168 10.17 14.17 -6.55
CA PHE A 168 11.20 15.20 -6.77
C PHE A 168 12.46 14.63 -7.43
N SER A 169 12.73 13.33 -7.33
CA SER A 169 13.91 12.71 -7.98
C SER A 169 13.96 12.89 -9.50
N PRO A 170 12.83 12.79 -10.27
CA PRO A 170 12.88 12.98 -11.71
C PRO A 170 13.19 14.43 -12.08
N LEU A 171 12.74 15.40 -11.29
CA LEU A 171 13.05 16.82 -11.50
C LEU A 171 14.55 17.09 -11.33
N PHE A 172 15.17 16.42 -10.36
CA PHE A 172 16.61 16.53 -10.11
C PHE A 172 17.44 15.87 -11.22
N ILE A 173 17.03 14.68 -11.68
CA ILE A 173 17.66 13.97 -12.80
C ILE A 173 17.53 14.76 -14.10
N GLN A 174 16.35 15.32 -14.38
CA GLN A 174 16.12 16.16 -15.56
C GLN A 174 17.00 17.42 -15.54
N TRP A 175 17.16 18.04 -14.37
CA TRP A 175 18.04 19.19 -14.17
C TRP A 175 19.52 18.83 -14.42
N GLU A 176 19.97 17.67 -13.97
CA GLU A 176 21.33 17.17 -14.21
C GLU A 176 21.58 16.83 -15.70
N VAL A 177 20.59 16.23 -16.37
CA VAL A 177 20.66 15.96 -17.83
C VAL A 177 20.70 17.26 -18.64
N GLN A 178 20.09 18.34 -18.17
CA GLN A 178 20.17 19.67 -18.80
C GLN A 178 21.54 20.34 -18.67
N LEU A 179 22.35 19.93 -17.68
CA LEU A 179 23.72 20.42 -17.48
C LEU A 179 24.75 19.68 -18.33
N LEU A 180 24.39 18.55 -18.94
CA LEU A 180 25.27 17.80 -19.84
C LEU A 180 25.36 18.48 -21.21
N PRO A 181 26.54 18.46 -21.86
CA PRO A 181 26.70 18.95 -23.24
C PRO A 181 25.71 18.29 -24.20
N ASN A 182 25.16 19.06 -25.15
CA ASN A 182 24.15 18.60 -26.13
C ASN A 182 24.50 17.29 -26.86
N GLN A 183 25.79 16.96 -27.00
CA GLN A 183 26.25 15.71 -27.62
C GLN A 183 25.97 14.47 -26.77
N LEU A 184 25.93 14.61 -25.44
CA LEU A 184 25.62 13.52 -24.48
C LEU A 184 24.12 13.42 -24.18
N GLN A 185 23.35 14.48 -24.40
CA GLN A 185 21.88 14.45 -24.29
C GLN A 185 21.21 13.58 -25.38
N ASN A 186 21.78 13.53 -26.59
CA ASN A 186 21.23 12.74 -27.70
C ASN A 186 21.62 11.24 -27.64
N MET A 187 22.40 10.83 -26.64
CA MET A 187 22.88 9.46 -26.45
C MET A 187 22.16 8.71 -25.32
N LEU A 188 21.33 9.40 -24.54
CA LEU A 188 20.48 8.87 -23.46
C LEU A 188 19.02 8.84 -23.92
#